data_AF-A0A5K0WUA6-F1
#
_entry.id   AF-A0A5K0WUA6-F1
#
_cell.length_a   1.000
_cell.length_b   1.000
_cell.length_c   1.000
_cell.angle_alpha   90.00
_cell.angle_beta   90.00
_cell.angle_gamma   90.00
#
_symmetry.space_group_name_H-M   'P 1'
#
loop_
_entity.id
_entity.type
_entity.pdbx_description
1 polymer ?
#
loop_
_entity_poly.entity_id
_entity_poly.type
_entity_poly.pdbx_seq_one_letter_code
_entity_poly.pdbx_strand_id
1 'polypeptide(L)' 'AWFRELPNGILDSLTPEQVMHCNTEAECTQLVQLLPATEAALLDWAINLMADVVQHEHQNKMNARNIAMVFAPNMTQ' A
#
# COMPACT_ATOMS: atom_id res chain seq x y z
N ALA A 1 7.07 6.77 11.62
CA ALA A 1 5.84 6.40 10.89
C ALA A 1 5.71 4.91 11.09
N TRP A 2 4.64 4.46 11.74
CA TRP A 2 4.56 3.13 12.34
C TRP A 2 4.93 1.98 11.39
N PHE A 3 4.56 2.06 10.10
CA PHE A 3 4.93 1.04 9.10
C PHE A 3 6.44 0.82 8.93
N ARG A 4 7.28 1.87 9.06
CA ARG A 4 8.75 1.73 9.01
C ARG A 4 9.34 1.08 10.25
N GLU A 5 8.59 1.01 11.34
CA GLU A 5 9.02 0.40 12.60
C GLU A 5 8.69 -1.10 12.65
N LEU A 6 8.02 -1.64 11.61
CA LEU A 6 7.78 -3.06 11.47
C LEU A 6 9.10 -3.82 11.19
N PRO A 7 9.24 -5.06 11.69
CA PRO A 7 10.44 -5.88 11.44
C PRO A 7 10.75 -6.09 9.96
N ASN A 8 9.70 -6.20 9.13
CA ASN A 8 9.77 -6.23 7.67
C ASN A 8 8.73 -5.24 7.12
N GLY A 9 9.01 -4.63 5.97
CA GLY A 9 8.05 -3.83 5.22
C GLY A 9 6.92 -4.70 4.66
N ILE A 10 5.74 -4.09 4.47
CA ILE A 10 4.52 -4.75 4.00
C ILE A 10 4.72 -5.41 2.63
N LEU A 11 5.50 -4.78 1.74
CA LEU A 11 5.75 -5.27 0.39
C LEU A 11 7.11 -5.96 0.23
N ASP A 12 7.88 -6.15 1.30
CA ASP A 12 9.25 -6.69 1.22
C ASP A 12 9.30 -8.16 0.77
N SER A 13 8.19 -8.90 0.88
CA SER A 13 8.09 -10.26 0.34
C SER A 13 7.93 -10.31 -1.18
N LEU A 14 7.67 -9.16 -1.83
CA LEU A 14 7.56 -9.04 -3.28
C LEU A 14 8.87 -8.51 -3.86
N THR A 15 9.22 -8.94 -5.07
CA THR A 15 10.38 -8.36 -5.75
C THR A 15 10.02 -7.01 -6.37
N PRO A 16 10.97 -6.08 -6.51
CA PRO A 16 10.74 -4.82 -7.20
C PRO A 16 10.16 -5.00 -8.60
N GLU A 17 10.61 -6.02 -9.34
CA GLU A 17 10.11 -6.33 -10.68
C GLU A 17 8.64 -6.71 -10.63
N GLN A 18 8.21 -7.54 -9.68
CA GLN A 18 6.80 -7.92 -9.54
C GLN A 18 5.91 -6.69 -9.34
N VAL A 19 6.33 -5.77 -8.47
CA VAL A 19 5.60 -4.53 -8.18
C VAL A 19 5.58 -3.60 -9.39
N MET A 20 6.72 -3.41 -10.08
CA MET A 20 6.83 -2.53 -11.25
C MET A 20 6.06 -3.04 -12.48
N HIS A 21 5.83 -4.35 -12.58
CA HIS A 21 5.04 -4.94 -13.66
C HIS A 21 3.54 -5.04 -13.34
N CYS A 22 3.09 -4.81 -12.09
CA CYS A 22 1.64 -4.69 -11.84
C CYS A 22 1.11 -3.39 -12.44
N ASN A 23 0.29 -3.52 -13.48
CA ASN A 23 -0.37 -2.39 -14.14
C ASN A 23 -1.88 -2.55 -14.21
N THR A 24 -2.41 -3.71 -13.80
CA THR A 24 -3.85 -4.01 -13.80
C THR A 24 -4.33 -4.41 -12.40
N GLU A 25 -5.62 -4.21 -12.15
CA GLU A 25 -6.27 -4.61 -10.89
C GLU A 25 -6.12 -6.12 -10.62
N ALA A 26 -6.22 -6.94 -11.68
CA ALA A 26 -6.05 -8.38 -11.60
C ALA A 26 -4.64 -8.78 -11.16
N GLU A 27 -3.60 -8.17 -11.75
CA GLU A 27 -2.21 -8.41 -11.37
C GLU A 27 -1.95 -7.99 -9.92
N CYS A 28 -2.51 -6.87 -9.47
CA CYS A 28 -2.31 -6.41 -8.11
C CYS A 28 -3.02 -7.33 -7.11
N THR A 29 -4.20 -7.85 -7.46
CA THR A 29 -4.86 -8.90 -6.66
C THR A 29 -3.99 -10.15 -6.54
N GLN A 30 -3.33 -10.57 -7.63
CA GLN A 30 -2.39 -11.69 -7.59
C GLN A 30 -1.18 -11.41 -6.71
N LEU A 31 -0.62 -10.19 -6.75
CA LEU A 31 0.49 -9.81 -5.88
C LEU A 31 0.11 -9.85 -4.39
N VAL A 32 -1.09 -9.38 -4.04
CA VAL A 32 -1.58 -9.43 -2.66
C VAL A 32 -1.68 -10.88 -2.17
N GLN A 33 -2.01 -11.83 -3.03
CA GLN A 33 -2.05 -13.27 -2.68
C GLN A 33 -0.66 -13.87 -2.41
N LEU A 34 0.41 -13.23 -2.85
CA LEU A 34 1.79 -13.66 -2.57
C LEU A 34 2.31 -13.15 -1.22
N LEU A 35 1.64 -12.15 -0.63
CA LEU A 35 2.00 -11.62 0.68
C LEU A 35 1.65 -12.63 1.78
N PRO A 36 2.44 -12.70 2.86
CA PRO A 36 2.00 -13.41 4.05
C PRO A 36 0.75 -12.75 4.65
N ALA A 37 -0.06 -13.54 5.35
CA ALA A 37 -1.41 -13.13 5.75
C ALA A 37 -1.45 -11.83 6.59
N THR A 38 -0.43 -11.60 7.41
CA THR A 38 -0.33 -10.40 8.24
C THR A 38 -0.10 -9.16 7.39
N GLU A 39 0.87 -9.21 6.48
CA GLU A 39 1.23 -8.13 5.56
C GLU A 39 0.08 -7.83 4.60
N ALA A 40 -0.59 -8.87 4.08
CA ALA A 40 -1.79 -8.72 3.26
C ALA A 40 -2.92 -7.97 4.02
N ALA A 41 -3.17 -8.35 5.27
CA ALA A 41 -4.18 -7.70 6.10
C ALA A 41 -3.81 -6.23 6.44
N LEU A 42 -2.52 -5.97 6.69
CA LEU A 42 -2.03 -4.60 6.92
C LEU A 42 -2.13 -3.74 5.66
N LEU A 43 -1.85 -4.31 4.49
CA LEU A 43 -2.00 -3.62 3.21
C LEU A 43 -3.46 -3.27 2.93
N ASP A 44 -4.38 -4.22 3.12
CA ASP A 44 -5.82 -3.98 2.98
C ASP A 44 -6.30 -2.88 3.93
N TRP A 45 -5.91 -2.94 5.21
CA TRP A 45 -6.21 -1.89 6.17
C TRP A 45 -5.66 -0.52 5.73
N ALA A 46 -4.41 -0.47 5.26
CA ALA A 46 -3.79 0.75 4.79
C ALA A 46 -4.52 1.33 3.57
N ILE A 47 -4.92 0.49 2.61
CA ILE A 47 -5.68 0.92 1.42
C ILE A 47 -7.05 1.47 1.83
N ASN A 48 -7.77 0.81 2.73
CA ASN A 48 -9.05 1.31 3.25
C ASN A 48 -8.88 2.66 3.96
N LEU A 49 -7.84 2.81 4.80
CA LEU A 49 -7.52 4.09 5.42
C LEU A 49 -7.23 5.18 4.37
N MET A 50 -6.44 4.86 3.34
CA MET A 50 -6.16 5.80 2.25
C MET A 50 -7.45 6.22 1.55
N ALA A 51 -8.37 5.30 1.31
CA ALA A 51 -9.68 5.58 0.71
C ALA A 51 -10.52 6.52 1.58
N ASP A 52 -10.60 6.27 2.89
CA ASP A 52 -11.33 7.13 3.84
C ASP A 52 -10.79 8.57 3.85
N VAL A 53 -9.46 8.72 3.76
CA VAL A 53 -8.83 10.04 3.69
C VAL A 53 -9.16 10.75 2.37
N VAL A 54 -9.12 10.04 1.25
CA VAL A 54 -9.44 10.60 -0.08
C VAL A 54 -10.90 11.04 -0.18
N GLN A 55 -11.84 10.34 0.47
CA GLN A 55 -13.25 10.78 0.52
C GLN A 55 -13.42 12.18 1.12
N HIS A 56 -12.48 12.62 1.98
CA HIS A 56 -12.49 13.93 2.60
C HIS A 56 -11.57 14.95 1.90
N GLU A 57 -11.18 14.69 0.63
CA GLU A 57 -10.26 15.53 -0.16
C GLU A 57 -10.63 17.02 -0.14
N HIS A 58 -11.93 17.35 -0.20
CA HIS A 58 -12.39 18.75 -0.17
C HIS A 58 -11.97 19.50 1.10
N GLN A 59 -11.82 18.80 2.23
CA GLN A 59 -11.43 19.38 3.52
C GLN A 59 -9.93 19.25 3.77
N ASN A 60 -9.37 18.05 3.59
CA ASN A 60 -7.97 17.75 3.93
C ASN A 60 -6.97 18.03 2.79
N LYS A 61 -7.45 18.28 1.56
CA LYS A 61 -6.66 18.54 0.34
C LYS A 61 -5.79 17.36 -0.11
N MET A 62 -6.13 16.15 0.33
CA MET A 62 -5.41 14.92 0.02
C MET A 62 -6.19 14.10 -1.01
N ASN A 63 -5.74 14.16 -2.27
CA ASN A 63 -6.23 13.28 -3.33
C ASN A 63 -5.52 11.91 -3.30
N ALA A 64 -6.02 10.95 -4.08
CA ALA A 64 -5.47 9.59 -4.13
C ALA A 64 -3.97 9.56 -4.46
N ARG A 65 -3.52 10.43 -5.37
CA ARG A 65 -2.11 10.53 -5.75
C ARG A 65 -1.25 11.05 -4.58
N ASN A 66 -1.70 12.09 -3.89
CA ASN A 66 -0.98 12.69 -2.76
C ASN A 66 -0.82 11.68 -1.62
N ILE A 67 -1.89 10.93 -1.33
CA ILE A 67 -1.86 9.89 -0.30
C ILE A 67 -0.93 8.75 -0.69
N ALA A 68 -1.03 8.24 -1.92
CA ALA A 68 -0.14 7.19 -2.41
C ALA A 68 1.35 7.59 -2.30
N MET A 69 1.70 8.84 -2.67
CA MET A 69 3.08 9.34 -2.53
C MET A 69 3.57 9.40 -1.08
N VAL A 70 2.68 9.65 -0.12
CA VAL A 70 3.04 9.66 1.31
C VAL A 70 3.22 8.24 1.84
N PHE A 71 2.35 7.30 1.43
CA PHE A 71 2.36 5.93 1.94
C PHE A 71 3.42 5.05 1.28
N ALA A 72 3.64 5.15 -0.03
CA ALA A 72 4.58 4.34 -0.80
C ALA A 72 5.97 4.18 -0.15
N PRO A 73 6.68 5.24 0.30
CA PRO A 73 8.01 5.09 0.91
C PRO A 73 7.99 4.46 2.31
N ASN A 74 6.82 4.11 2.86
CA ASN A 74 6.71 3.38 4.13
C ASN A 74 6.25 1.92 3.94
N MET A 75 6.05 1.47 2.70
CA MET A 75 5.57 0.12 2.41
C MET A 75 6.70 -0.91 2.30
N THR A 76 7.93 -0.43 2.12
CA THR A 76 9.15 -1.23 2.05
C THR A 76 10.21 -0.65 2.99
N GLN A 77 11.22 -1.45 3.35
CA GLN A 77 12.40 -0.99 4.08
C GLN A 77 13.53 -0.48 3.18
#